data_AF-A0A6L6H0V0-F1
#
_entry.id   AF-A0A6L6H0V0-F1
#
_cell.length_a   1.000
_cell.length_b   1.000
_cell.length_c   1.000
_cell.angle_alpha   90.00
_cell.angle_beta   90.00
_cell.angle_gamma   90.00
#
_symmetry.space_group_name_H-M   'P 1'
#
loop_
_entity.id
_entity.type
_entity.pdbx_description
1 polymer ?
#
loop_
_entity_poly.entity_id
_entity_poly.type
_entity_poly.pdbx_seq_one_letter_code
_entity_poly.pdbx_strand_id
1 'polypeptide(L)'
;MKMYVTVLLRCLVYVALAFMVYDYLKVDQQFTLFERGYIDNFEVTISNGPGLIFIALTAVLVLLNLIQLFRARKNKQIKTEDILLPEYDHRDERAVEITGRAVRFAFAFILLYSFLVLGSYMMVPNYFLDYIWYPMLVTASIPVAGLLVYLLTFKVLEAR
;
A
#
# COMPACT_ATOMS: atom_id res chain seq x y z
N MET A 1 -13.76 -9.09 11.17
CA MET A 1 -13.53 -7.64 11.01
C MET A 1 -14.01 -7.29 9.62
N LYS A 2 -14.74 -6.19 9.41
CA LYS A 2 -15.22 -5.89 8.06
C LYS A 2 -13.99 -5.67 7.16
N MET A 3 -13.81 -6.49 6.12
CA MET A 3 -12.67 -6.48 5.19
C MET A 3 -12.26 -5.07 4.72
N TYR A 4 -13.24 -4.15 4.58
CA TYR A 4 -13.03 -2.72 4.32
C TYR A 4 -12.02 -2.05 5.26
N VAL A 5 -12.04 -2.38 6.55
CA VAL A 5 -11.14 -1.78 7.54
C VAL A 5 -9.71 -2.24 7.31
N THR A 6 -9.48 -3.53 7.04
CA THR A 6 -8.13 -4.05 6.76
C THR A 6 -7.56 -3.49 5.48
N VAL A 7 -8.38 -3.47 4.41
CA VAL A 7 -7.98 -2.93 3.11
C VAL A 7 -7.65 -1.44 3.23
N LEU A 8 -8.52 -0.64 3.85
CA LEU A 8 -8.30 0.78 4.04
C LEU A 8 -7.05 1.06 4.88
N LEU A 9 -6.83 0.31 5.95
CA LEU A 9 -5.65 0.45 6.79
C LEU A 9 -4.36 0.09 6.04
N ARG A 10 -4.37 -0.98 5.23
CA ARG A 10 -3.23 -1.34 4.36
C ARG A 10 -2.95 -0.25 3.33
N CYS A 11 -3.99 0.32 2.70
CA CYS A 11 -3.82 1.46 1.80
C CYS A 11 -3.20 2.67 2.52
N LEU A 12 -3.68 3.00 3.73
CA LEU A 12 -3.10 4.08 4.54
C LEU A 12 -1.64 3.82 4.90
N VAL A 13 -1.26 2.58 5.20
CA VAL A 13 0.15 2.20 5.46
C VAL A 13 1.02 2.45 4.23
N TYR A 14 0.57 2.08 3.03
CA TYR A 14 1.33 2.36 1.79
C TYR A 14 1.46 3.86 1.51
N VAL A 15 0.40 4.64 1.74
CA VAL A 15 0.44 6.10 1.58
C VAL A 15 1.35 6.75 2.62
N ALA A 16 1.30 6.29 3.87
CA ALA A 16 2.18 6.78 4.93
C ALA A 16 3.64 6.42 4.68
N LEU A 17 3.91 5.22 4.15
CA LEU A 17 5.25 4.80 3.75
C LEU A 17 5.80 5.70 2.63
N ALA A 18 4.99 5.98 1.61
CA ALA A 18 5.34 6.95 0.58
C ALA A 18 5.70 8.29 1.23
N PHE A 19 4.80 8.86 2.04
CA PHE A 19 5.03 10.15 2.68
C PHE A 19 6.27 10.18 3.59
N MET A 20 6.62 9.07 4.23
CA MET A 20 7.86 8.95 5.03
C MET A 20 9.13 9.09 4.19
N VAL A 21 9.12 8.55 2.95
CA VAL A 21 10.27 8.60 2.05
C VAL A 21 10.42 9.97 1.38
N TYR A 22 9.39 10.81 1.41
CA TYR A 22 9.38 12.13 0.77
C TYR A 22 10.51 13.05 1.23
N ASP A 23 10.74 13.17 2.54
CA ASP A 23 11.77 14.07 3.09
C ASP A 23 13.18 13.60 2.68
N TYR A 24 13.41 12.29 2.63
CA TYR A 24 14.68 11.73 2.15
C TYR A 24 14.92 12.09 0.68
N LEU A 25 13.91 11.90 -0.18
CA LEU A 25 14.02 12.27 -1.58
C LEU A 25 14.27 13.77 -1.72
N LYS A 26 13.57 14.61 -0.95
CA LYS A 26 13.73 16.07 -1.00
C LYS A 26 15.16 16.48 -0.70
N VAL A 27 15.81 15.85 0.29
CA VAL A 27 17.22 16.09 0.59
C VAL A 27 18.11 15.71 -0.60
N ASP A 28 17.91 14.51 -1.16
CA ASP A 28 18.71 14.00 -2.29
C ASP A 28 18.58 14.88 -3.54
N GLN A 29 17.38 15.35 -3.82
CA GLN A 29 17.12 16.29 -4.92
C GLN A 29 17.84 17.63 -4.71
N GLN A 30 17.76 18.21 -3.51
CA GLN A 30 18.45 19.47 -3.19
C GLN A 30 19.97 19.31 -3.29
N PHE A 31 20.49 18.16 -2.85
CA PHE A 31 21.91 17.83 -3.00
C PHE A 31 22.31 17.76 -4.48
N THR A 32 21.49 17.10 -5.32
CA THR A 32 21.72 17.00 -6.77
C THR A 32 21.65 18.36 -7.46
N LEU A 33 20.72 19.22 -7.06
CA LEU A 33 20.60 20.58 -7.60
C LEU A 33 21.81 21.44 -7.24
N PHE A 34 22.32 21.30 -6.02
CA PHE A 34 23.52 21.99 -5.56
C PHE A 34 24.77 21.50 -6.31
N GLU A 35 24.97 20.19 -6.43
CA GLU A 35 26.10 19.61 -7.17
C GLU A 35 26.15 20.11 -8.63
N ARG A 36 24.98 20.29 -9.25
CA ARG A 36 24.86 20.79 -10.62
C ARG A 36 24.96 22.32 -10.74
N GLY A 37 25.13 23.03 -9.64
CA GLY A 37 25.25 24.50 -9.62
C GLY A 37 23.94 25.24 -9.89
N TYR A 38 22.78 24.59 -9.71
CA TYR A 38 21.48 25.26 -9.85
C TYR A 38 21.09 26.07 -8.61
N ILE A 39 21.70 25.76 -7.46
CA ILE A 39 21.48 26.46 -6.19
C ILE A 39 22.82 26.63 -5.47
N ASP A 40 23.00 27.76 -4.78
CA ASP A 40 24.27 28.11 -4.11
C ASP A 40 24.36 27.61 -2.67
N ASN A 41 23.21 27.40 -2.01
CA ASN A 41 23.10 26.85 -0.66
C ASN A 41 21.74 26.16 -0.54
N PHE A 42 21.64 25.13 0.30
CA PHE A 42 20.35 24.56 0.66
C PHE A 42 20.25 24.26 2.16
N GLU A 43 19.08 24.52 2.71
CA GLU A 43 18.69 24.13 4.06
C GLU A 43 17.42 23.28 3.93
N VAL A 44 17.48 22.04 4.42
CA VAL A 44 16.31 21.14 4.41
C VAL A 44 15.90 20.84 5.83
N THR A 45 14.70 21.28 6.19
CA THR A 45 14.06 20.89 7.43
C THR A 45 13.50 19.47 7.29
N ILE A 46 13.97 18.55 8.13
CA ILE A 46 13.47 17.17 8.19
C ILE A 46 12.45 17.09 9.32
N SER A 47 11.25 16.56 9.02
CA SER A 47 10.22 16.35 10.03
C SER A 47 10.13 14.87 10.42
N ASN A 48 10.02 14.60 11.71
CA ASN A 48 9.74 13.24 12.20
C ASN A 48 8.26 12.86 12.09
N GLY A 49 7.37 13.81 11.77
CA GLY A 49 5.92 13.61 11.70
C GLY A 49 5.50 12.47 10.77
N PRO A 50 5.95 12.43 9.50
CA PRO A 50 5.63 11.35 8.57
C PRO A 50 6.01 9.96 9.11
N GLY A 51 7.20 9.84 9.72
CA GLY A 51 7.67 8.60 10.34
C GLY A 51 6.80 8.16 11.53
N LEU A 52 6.40 9.10 12.39
CA LEU A 52 5.50 8.82 13.51
C LEU A 52 4.12 8.34 13.04
N ILE A 53 3.57 8.94 11.97
CA ILE A 53 2.30 8.50 11.36
C ILE A 53 2.43 7.07 10.82
N PHE A 54 3.51 6.77 10.09
CA PHE A 54 3.77 5.43 9.58
C PHE A 54 3.87 4.39 10.70
N ILE A 55 4.62 4.69 11.76
CA ILE A 55 4.77 3.82 12.93
C ILE A 55 3.41 3.59 13.60
N ALA A 56 2.64 4.65 13.82
CA ALA A 56 1.32 4.55 14.45
C ALA A 56 0.36 3.66 13.63
N LEU A 57 0.26 3.88 12.32
CA LEU A 57 -0.61 3.08 11.44
C LEU A 57 -0.15 1.61 11.36
N THR A 58 1.16 1.39 11.29
CA THR A 58 1.74 0.03 11.28
C THR A 58 1.46 -0.68 12.61
N ALA A 59 1.63 0.01 13.73
CA ALA A 59 1.32 -0.54 15.05
C ALA A 59 -0.15 -0.94 15.16
N VAL A 60 -1.08 -0.08 14.70
CA VAL A 60 -2.51 -0.42 14.65
C VAL A 60 -2.76 -1.65 13.78
N LEU A 61 -2.15 -1.72 12.59
CA LEU A 61 -2.30 -2.87 11.69
C LEU A 61 -1.78 -4.16 12.34
N VAL A 62 -0.61 -4.12 12.97
CA VAL A 62 -0.02 -5.27 13.66
C VAL A 62 -0.89 -5.70 14.83
N LEU A 63 -1.36 -4.77 15.67
CA LEU A 63 -2.24 -5.07 16.80
C LEU A 63 -3.55 -5.72 16.35
N LEU A 64 -4.18 -5.22 15.28
CA LEU A 64 -5.39 -5.83 14.73
C LEU A 64 -5.15 -7.25 14.22
N ASN A 65 -4.06 -7.48 13.48
CA ASN A 65 -3.68 -8.82 13.01
C ASN A 65 -3.38 -9.76 14.19
N LEU A 66 -2.70 -9.28 15.24
CA LEU A 66 -2.44 -10.08 16.46
C LEU A 66 -3.75 -10.46 17.16
N ILE A 67 -4.67 -9.52 17.36
CA ILE A 67 -5.98 -9.80 17.96
C ILE A 67 -6.74 -10.85 17.14
N GLN A 68 -6.69 -10.76 15.82
CA GLN A 68 -7.30 -11.75 14.93
C GLN A 68 -6.63 -13.12 15.06
N LEU A 69 -5.30 -13.17 15.06
CA LEU A 69 -4.53 -14.39 15.26
C LEU A 69 -4.90 -15.08 16.59
N PHE A 70 -4.99 -14.33 17.70
CA PHE A 70 -5.36 -14.89 18.99
C PHE A 70 -6.80 -15.40 19.04
N ARG A 71 -7.74 -14.69 18.39
CA ARG A 71 -9.13 -15.17 18.24
C ARG A 71 -9.20 -16.43 17.39
N ALA A 72 -8.42 -16.48 16.32
CA ALA A 72 -8.38 -17.61 15.42
C ALA A 72 -7.80 -18.87 16.10
N ARG A 73 -6.70 -18.74 16.85
CA ARG A 73 -6.10 -19.85 17.60
C ARG A 73 -7.03 -20.47 18.65
N LYS A 74 -7.99 -19.71 19.19
CA LYS A 74 -9.01 -20.26 20.11
C LYS A 74 -9.99 -21.19 19.39
N ASN A 75 -10.16 -21.05 18.08
CA ASN A 75 -10.97 -21.93 17.25
C ASN A 75 -10.06 -22.98 16.58
N LYS A 76 -10.04 -24.20 17.12
CA LYS A 76 -9.15 -25.32 16.70
C LYS A 76 -9.28 -25.77 15.22
N GLN A 77 -10.14 -25.15 14.41
CA GLN A 77 -10.41 -25.52 13.01
C GLN A 77 -9.72 -24.61 11.97
N ILE A 78 -8.93 -23.62 12.39
CA ILE A 78 -8.35 -22.62 11.47
C ILE A 78 -6.94 -23.03 11.06
N LYS A 79 -6.68 -23.17 9.76
CA LYS A 79 -5.35 -23.47 9.25
C LYS A 79 -4.47 -22.22 9.32
N THR A 80 -3.17 -22.41 9.50
CA THR A 80 -2.19 -21.31 9.62
C THR A 80 -2.13 -20.42 8.38
N GLU A 81 -2.48 -20.98 7.22
CA GLU A 81 -2.59 -20.30 5.92
C GLU A 81 -3.73 -19.26 5.91
N ASP A 82 -4.80 -19.51 6.67
CA ASP A 82 -5.99 -18.65 6.78
C ASP A 82 -5.74 -17.41 7.66
N ILE A 83 -4.60 -17.39 8.37
CA ILE A 83 -4.23 -16.32 9.31
C ILE A 83 -3.57 -15.14 8.58
N LEU A 84 -2.90 -15.39 7.45
CA LEU A 84 -2.24 -14.35 6.64
C LEU A 84 -3.25 -13.43 5.93
N LEU A 85 -4.50 -13.90 5.77
CA LEU A 85 -5.59 -13.20 5.12
C LEU A 85 -6.85 -13.26 5.99
N PRO A 86 -6.85 -12.58 7.16
CA PRO A 86 -7.92 -12.66 8.17
C PRO A 86 -9.23 -11.95 7.73
N GLU A 87 -9.36 -11.70 6.44
CA GLU A 87 -10.43 -10.95 5.78
C GLU A 87 -11.58 -11.86 5.33
N TYR A 88 -11.38 -13.18 5.21
CA TYR A 88 -12.42 -14.12 4.77
C TYR A 88 -12.86 -15.11 5.86
N ASP A 89 -14.11 -15.56 5.79
CA ASP A 89 -14.63 -16.63 6.63
C ASP A 89 -14.24 -17.98 6.02
N HIS A 90 -13.22 -18.62 6.58
CA HIS A 90 -12.71 -19.94 6.16
C HIS A 90 -13.73 -21.08 6.37
N ARG A 91 -14.82 -20.83 7.10
CA ARG A 91 -15.87 -21.83 7.33
C ARG A 91 -16.82 -21.97 6.15
N ASP A 92 -16.82 -21.00 5.24
CA ASP A 92 -17.67 -20.99 4.06
C ASP A 92 -16.83 -21.20 2.79
N GLU A 93 -17.01 -22.35 2.14
CA GLU A 93 -16.34 -22.68 0.87
C GLU A 93 -16.63 -21.65 -0.23
N ARG A 94 -17.80 -21.01 -0.21
CA ARG A 94 -18.14 -19.93 -1.15
C ARG A 94 -17.26 -18.70 -0.93
N ALA A 95 -16.98 -18.35 0.32
CA ALA A 95 -16.13 -17.22 0.65
C ALA A 95 -14.69 -17.45 0.16
N VAL A 96 -14.20 -18.69 0.21
CA VAL A 96 -12.88 -19.07 -0.33
C VAL A 96 -12.83 -18.90 -1.85
N GLU A 97 -13.86 -19.36 -2.56
CA GLU A 97 -13.94 -19.23 -4.02
C GLU A 97 -14.02 -17.75 -4.46
N ILE A 98 -14.87 -16.96 -3.79
CA ILE A 98 -15.02 -15.52 -4.04
C ILE A 98 -13.69 -14.79 -3.82
N THR A 99 -13.00 -15.08 -2.71
CA THR A 99 -11.70 -14.49 -2.39
C THR A 99 -10.66 -14.85 -3.45
N GLY A 100 -10.58 -16.13 -3.84
CA GLY A 100 -9.65 -16.59 -4.87
C GLY A 100 -9.88 -15.90 -6.22
N ARG A 101 -11.14 -15.72 -6.62
CA ARG A 101 -11.47 -14.96 -7.84
C ARG A 101 -11.09 -13.49 -7.69
N ALA A 102 -11.43 -12.84 -6.58
CA ALA A 102 -11.09 -11.44 -6.32
C ALA A 102 -9.58 -11.18 -6.34
N VAL A 103 -8.77 -12.08 -5.78
CA VAL A 103 -7.31 -12.01 -5.82
C VAL A 103 -6.77 -12.13 -7.25
N ARG A 104 -7.31 -13.05 -8.07
CA ARG A 104 -6.91 -13.17 -9.49
C ARG A 104 -7.19 -11.90 -10.28
N PHE A 105 -8.36 -11.28 -10.07
CA PHE A 105 -8.69 -10.00 -10.70
C PHE A 105 -7.78 -8.87 -10.23
N ALA A 106 -7.53 -8.77 -8.93
CA ALA A 106 -6.61 -7.77 -8.39
C ALA A 106 -5.19 -7.94 -8.94
N PHE A 107 -4.69 -9.18 -9.04
CA PHE A 107 -3.37 -9.47 -9.61
C PHE A 107 -3.28 -9.12 -11.10
N ALA A 108 -4.28 -9.52 -11.90
CA ALA A 108 -4.34 -9.16 -13.31
C ALA A 108 -4.39 -7.63 -13.51
N PHE A 109 -5.15 -6.94 -12.67
CA PHE A 109 -5.21 -5.48 -12.69
C PHE A 109 -3.86 -4.85 -12.31
N ILE A 110 -3.19 -5.34 -11.26
CA ILE A 110 -1.86 -4.86 -10.87
C ILE A 110 -0.88 -4.97 -12.03
N LEU A 111 -0.86 -6.11 -12.73
CA LEU A 111 0.02 -6.30 -13.89
C LEU A 111 -0.23 -5.23 -14.97
N LEU A 112 -1.49 -5.03 -15.36
CA LEU A 112 -1.86 -4.01 -16.35
C LEU A 112 -1.54 -2.59 -15.87
N TYR A 113 -1.91 -2.27 -14.63
CA TYR A 113 -1.69 -0.95 -14.03
C TYR A 113 -0.21 -0.62 -13.91
N SER A 114 0.62 -1.62 -13.57
CA SER A 114 2.08 -1.45 -13.45
C SER A 114 2.71 -1.11 -14.80
N PHE A 115 2.23 -1.68 -15.92
CA PHE A 115 2.67 -1.26 -17.26
C PHE A 115 2.34 0.19 -17.55
N LEU A 116 1.13 0.66 -17.20
CA LEU A 116 0.73 2.05 -17.39
C LEU A 116 1.58 3.00 -16.54
N VAL A 117 1.83 2.62 -15.29
CA VAL A 117 2.71 3.33 -14.37
C VAL A 117 4.14 3.43 -14.91
N LEU A 118 4.70 2.32 -15.43
CA LEU A 118 6.03 2.35 -16.02
C LEU A 118 6.08 3.25 -17.26
N GLY A 119 5.07 3.18 -18.13
CA GLY A 119 4.95 4.05 -19.29
C GLY A 119 4.79 5.53 -18.92
N SER A 120 4.14 5.83 -17.79
CA SER A 120 3.91 7.22 -17.37
C SER A 120 5.19 7.91 -16.88
N TYR A 121 6.26 7.18 -16.54
CA TYR A 121 7.58 7.79 -16.29
C TYR A 121 8.21 8.36 -17.56
N MET A 122 7.94 7.79 -18.74
CA MET A 122 8.44 8.32 -20.01
C MET A 122 7.80 9.66 -20.39
N MET A 123 6.58 9.91 -19.91
CA MET A 123 5.80 11.11 -20.25
C MET A 123 6.16 12.33 -19.39
N VAL A 124 6.90 12.12 -18.29
CA VAL A 124 7.30 13.18 -17.36
C VAL A 124 8.83 13.25 -17.36
N PRO A 125 9.46 13.89 -18.37
CA PRO A 125 10.91 14.08 -18.33
C PRO A 125 11.31 14.82 -17.05
N ASN A 126 12.48 14.48 -16.50
CA ASN A 126 12.99 15.07 -15.25
C ASN A 126 12.06 14.92 -14.03
N TYR A 127 11.23 13.88 -13.97
CA TYR A 127 10.32 13.64 -12.84
C TYR A 127 11.03 13.65 -11.46
N PHE A 128 12.30 13.26 -11.38
CA PHE A 128 13.08 13.34 -10.13
C PHE A 128 13.48 14.77 -9.73
N LEU A 129 13.56 15.71 -10.68
CA LEU A 129 13.94 17.11 -10.46
C LEU A 129 12.72 18.03 -10.34
N ASP A 130 11.70 17.82 -11.14
CA ASP A 130 10.54 18.74 -11.19
C ASP A 130 9.36 18.22 -10.37
N TYR A 131 9.26 16.90 -10.18
CA TYR A 131 8.08 16.25 -9.59
C TYR A 131 8.46 15.13 -8.63
N ILE A 132 9.24 15.43 -7.60
CA ILE A 132 9.81 14.43 -6.70
C ILE A 132 8.79 13.51 -6.01
N TRP A 133 7.57 14.01 -5.80
CA TRP A 133 6.46 13.26 -5.25
C TRP A 133 5.95 12.18 -6.21
N TYR A 134 6.16 12.34 -7.51
CA TYR A 134 5.58 11.51 -8.56
C TYR A 134 6.06 10.06 -8.49
N PRO A 135 7.36 9.73 -8.50
CA PRO A 135 7.82 8.33 -8.42
C PRO A 135 7.33 7.62 -7.16
N MET A 136 7.33 8.36 -6.06
CA MET A 136 6.95 7.86 -4.75
C MET A 136 5.44 7.53 -4.71
N LEU A 137 4.58 8.47 -5.10
CA LEU A 137 3.13 8.27 -5.09
C LEU A 137 2.68 7.26 -6.15
N VAL A 138 3.28 7.29 -7.34
CA VAL A 138 2.98 6.36 -8.42
C VAL A 138 3.38 4.93 -8.04
N THR A 139 4.55 4.74 -7.43
CA THR A 139 4.96 3.40 -6.94
C THR A 139 4.05 2.90 -5.83
N ALA A 140 3.71 3.75 -4.86
CA ALA A 140 2.79 3.39 -3.78
C ALA A 140 1.34 3.16 -4.27
N SER A 141 0.95 3.75 -5.39
CA SER A 141 -0.37 3.55 -5.98
C SER A 141 -0.58 2.13 -6.49
N ILE A 142 0.49 1.39 -6.85
CA ILE A 142 0.39 0.01 -7.37
C ILE A 142 -0.30 -0.93 -6.36
N PRO A 143 0.23 -1.12 -5.13
CA PRO A 143 -0.42 -1.98 -4.16
C PRO A 143 -1.78 -1.41 -3.69
N VAL A 144 -1.93 -0.08 -3.62
CA VAL A 144 -3.21 0.56 -3.25
C VAL A 144 -4.30 0.24 -4.27
N ALA A 145 -4.02 0.37 -5.57
CA ALA A 145 -4.98 0.08 -6.63
C ALA A 145 -5.34 -1.41 -6.64
N GLY A 146 -4.37 -2.29 -6.44
CA GLY A 146 -4.60 -3.72 -6.27
C GLY A 146 -5.56 -4.06 -5.13
N LEU A 147 -5.34 -3.45 -3.96
CA LEU A 147 -6.21 -3.62 -2.79
C LEU A 147 -7.63 -3.08 -3.01
N LEU A 148 -7.76 -1.95 -3.71
CA LEU A 148 -9.07 -1.41 -4.07
C LEU A 148 -9.82 -2.30 -5.07
N VAL A 149 -9.14 -2.83 -6.08
CA VAL A 149 -9.75 -3.76 -7.04
C VAL A 149 -10.14 -5.07 -6.36
N TYR A 150 -9.31 -5.59 -5.46
CA TYR A 150 -9.67 -6.72 -4.62
C TYR A 150 -10.96 -6.46 -3.85
N LEU A 151 -11.06 -5.31 -3.17
CA LEU A 151 -12.22 -4.91 -2.39
C LEU A 151 -13.50 -4.79 -3.22
N LEU A 152 -13.40 -4.13 -4.38
CA LEU A 152 -14.51 -3.96 -5.31
C LEU A 152 -14.98 -5.29 -5.88
N THR A 153 -14.03 -6.12 -6.33
CA THR A 153 -14.35 -7.42 -6.93
C THR A 153 -14.99 -8.35 -5.92
N PHE A 154 -14.45 -8.40 -4.69
CA PHE A 154 -15.02 -9.19 -3.61
C PHE A 154 -16.47 -8.75 -3.33
N LYS A 155 -16.75 -7.45 -3.19
CA LYS A 155 -18.12 -6.94 -2.99
C LYS A 155 -19.07 -7.37 -4.11
N VAL A 156 -18.63 -7.25 -5.36
CA VAL A 156 -19.47 -7.57 -6.53
C VAL A 156 -19.77 -9.06 -6.60
N LEU A 157 -18.81 -9.90 -6.23
CA LEU A 157 -18.97 -11.36 -6.21
C LEU A 157 -19.78 -11.84 -5.00
N GLU A 158 -19.65 -11.20 -3.83
CA GLU A 158 -20.43 -11.50 -2.63
C GLU A 158 -21.91 -11.12 -2.79
N ALA A 159 -22.21 -10.09 -3.59
CA ALA A 159 -23.58 -9.65 -3.85
C ALA A 159 -24.36 -10.50 -4.88
N ARG A 160 -23.70 -11.48 -5.53
CA ARG A 160 -24.30 -12.38 -6.52
C ARG A 160 -24.60 -13.75 -5.91
#